data_AF-A0A7J2R823-F1
#
_entry.id   AF-A0A7J2R823-F1
#
_cell.length_a   1.000
_cell.length_b   1.000
_cell.length_c   1.000
_cell.angle_alpha   90.00
_cell.angle_beta   90.00
_cell.angle_gamma   90.00
#
_symmetry.space_group_name_H-M   'P 1'
#
loop_
_entity.id
_entity.type
_entity.pdbx_description
1 polymer ?
#
loop_
_entity_poly.entity_id
_entity_poly.type
_entity_poly.pdbx_seq_one_letter_code
_entity_poly.pdbx_strand_id
1 'polypeptide(L)'
;MEDIEPSVVSWVETPEDQYNQQLRVHGKLYTSTQKEDYGLILKIENKHSKGDFVFIIAGITQFGTIEAARYLKKKWKKLNKKADRNPFICVIKVEKREDMKRVKIVHFTSNDPPPSLRNAITR
;
A
#
# COMPACT_ATOMS: atom_id res chain seq x y z
N MET A 1 -29.78 -29.60 42.90
CA MET A 1 -30.16 -29.01 41.60
C MET A 1 -30.31 -27.54 41.91
N GLU A 2 -29.20 -26.82 41.83
CA GLU A 2 -29.13 -25.37 42.11
C GLU A 2 -29.01 -24.68 40.76
N ASP A 3 -29.86 -23.69 40.55
CA ASP A 3 -29.97 -22.89 39.34
C ASP A 3 -28.67 -22.09 39.13
N ILE A 4 -27.98 -22.39 38.03
CA ILE A 4 -26.79 -21.65 37.59
C ILE A 4 -27.29 -20.35 36.96
N GLU A 5 -27.06 -19.22 37.62
CA GLU A 5 -27.23 -17.90 37.00
C GLU A 5 -26.40 -17.82 35.71
N PRO A 6 -26.91 -17.22 34.62
CA PRO A 6 -26.17 -17.14 33.39
C PRO A 6 -25.08 -16.08 33.53
N SER A 7 -23.93 -16.44 34.11
CA SER A 7 -22.66 -15.72 33.93
C SER A 7 -22.04 -16.01 32.55
N VAL A 8 -22.88 -16.17 31.52
CA VAL A 8 -22.53 -16.79 30.24
C VAL A 8 -22.43 -15.69 29.20
N VAL A 9 -21.20 -15.37 28.81
CA VAL A 9 -20.79 -14.44 27.74
C VAL A 9 -20.69 -12.97 28.17
N SER A 10 -19.46 -12.54 28.45
CA SER A 10 -19.05 -11.15 28.20
C SER A 10 -18.57 -11.04 26.76
N TRP A 11 -19.29 -10.30 25.93
CA TRP A 11 -18.74 -9.84 24.65
C TRP A 11 -17.67 -8.80 24.95
N VAL A 12 -16.41 -9.18 24.80
CA VAL A 12 -15.39 -8.19 24.52
C VAL A 12 -15.62 -7.82 23.08
N GLU A 13 -16.23 -6.66 22.83
CA GLU A 13 -16.20 -6.02 21.53
C GLU A 13 -14.73 -5.72 21.22
N THR A 14 -14.03 -6.69 20.64
CA THR A 14 -12.85 -6.39 19.85
C THR A 14 -13.39 -5.60 18.65
N PRO A 15 -13.00 -4.33 18.47
CA PRO A 15 -13.53 -3.53 17.36
C PRO A 15 -13.33 -4.32 16.07
N GLU A 16 -14.40 -4.52 15.30
CA GLU A 16 -14.44 -5.26 14.02
C GLU A 16 -13.49 -4.68 12.94
N ASP A 17 -12.64 -3.71 13.28
CA ASP A 17 -11.87 -2.88 12.35
C ASP A 17 -10.37 -3.13 12.33
N GLN A 18 -9.82 -4.08 13.10
CA GLN A 18 -8.41 -4.44 12.97
C GLN A 18 -8.16 -5.45 11.84
N TYR A 19 -8.33 -4.99 10.60
CA TYR A 19 -7.59 -5.59 9.49
C TYR A 19 -6.09 -5.38 9.76
N ASN A 20 -5.42 -6.38 10.34
CA ASN A 20 -3.98 -6.42 10.55
C ASN A 20 -3.19 -6.53 9.23
N GLN A 21 -3.72 -5.99 8.13
CA GLN A 21 -3.00 -5.90 6.88
C GLN A 21 -2.00 -4.75 6.98
N GLN A 22 -0.75 -5.06 6.67
CA GLN A 22 0.36 -4.14 6.77
C GLN A 22 1.13 -4.17 5.46
N LEU A 23 1.59 -3.00 5.03
CA LEU A 23 2.50 -2.86 3.91
C LEU A 23 3.89 -2.56 4.46
N ARG A 24 4.90 -3.36 4.09
CA ARG A 24 6.30 -3.08 4.43
C ARG A 24 7.08 -2.73 3.16
N VAL A 25 7.68 -1.53 3.14
CA VAL A 25 8.52 -1.05 2.02
C VAL A 25 9.82 -0.52 2.58
N HIS A 26 10.95 -1.09 2.17
CA HIS A 26 12.30 -0.68 2.61
C HIS A 26 12.43 -0.54 4.13
N GLY A 27 11.95 -1.55 4.88
CA GLY A 27 11.99 -1.57 6.35
C GLY A 27 10.96 -0.66 7.03
N LYS A 28 10.24 0.20 6.30
CA LYS A 28 9.17 1.03 6.85
C LYS A 28 7.83 0.29 6.78
N LEU A 29 7.11 0.31 7.90
CA LEU A 29 5.80 -0.31 8.06
C LEU A 29 4.69 0.72 7.89
N TYR A 30 3.64 0.33 7.18
CA TYR A 30 2.41 1.10 7.00
C TYR A 30 1.24 0.24 7.43
N THR A 31 0.33 0.80 8.22
CA THR A 31 -0.84 0.10 8.76
C THR A 31 -2.07 0.92 8.43
N SER A 32 -3.13 0.27 7.94
CA SER A 32 -4.41 0.93 7.70
C SER A 32 -5.13 1.20 9.02
N THR A 33 -5.94 2.26 9.06
CA THR A 33 -6.85 2.52 10.19
C THR A 33 -8.23 2.94 9.66
N GLN A 34 -9.16 3.21 10.57
CA GLN A 34 -10.45 3.81 10.21
C GLN A 34 -10.30 5.16 9.48
N LYS A 35 -9.24 5.94 9.76
CA LYS A 35 -9.06 7.30 9.23
C LYS A 35 -8.14 7.39 8.02
N GLU A 36 -7.35 6.36 7.77
CA GLU A 36 -6.34 6.39 6.70
C GLU A 36 -6.12 5.02 6.10
N ASP A 37 -5.72 5.03 4.83
CA ASP A 37 -5.25 3.84 4.13
C ASP A 37 -3.99 4.14 3.32
N TYR A 38 -3.35 3.08 2.84
CA TYR A 38 -2.13 3.17 2.08
C TYR A 38 -2.24 2.40 0.77
N GLY A 39 -1.70 3.02 -0.28
CA GLY A 39 -1.64 2.47 -1.62
C GLY A 39 -0.20 2.41 -2.13
N LEU A 40 0.14 1.32 -2.80
CA LEU A 40 1.41 1.07 -3.45
C LEU A 40 1.25 1.22 -4.96
N ILE A 41 2.16 1.95 -5.58
CA ILE A 41 2.34 2.02 -7.02
C ILE A 41 3.78 1.61 -7.31
N LEU A 42 3.93 0.55 -8.07
CA LEU A 42 5.20 0.02 -8.51
C LEU A 42 5.30 0.12 -10.03
N LYS A 43 6.43 0.61 -10.53
CA LYS A 43 6.83 0.50 -11.93
C LYS A 43 8.09 -0.36 -11.98
N ILE A 44 8.02 -1.49 -12.65
CA ILE A 44 9.16 -2.40 -12.86
C ILE A 44 9.42 -2.58 -14.34
N GLU A 45 10.69 -2.74 -14.72
CA GLU A 45 11.06 -3.07 -16.09
C GLU A 45 10.64 -4.50 -16.41
N ASN A 46 10.07 -4.71 -17.61
CA ASN A 46 9.78 -6.05 -18.10
C ASN A 46 11.09 -6.72 -18.54
N LYS A 47 11.52 -7.77 -17.82
CA LYS A 47 12.75 -8.49 -18.14
C LYS A 47 12.72 -9.17 -19.52
N HIS A 48 11.54 -9.46 -20.07
CA HIS A 48 11.38 -10.11 -21.36
C HIS A 48 11.24 -9.13 -22.53
N SER A 49 11.03 -7.84 -22.26
CA SER A 49 10.92 -6.81 -23.29
C SER A 49 11.53 -5.48 -22.82
N LYS A 50 12.71 -5.15 -23.37
CA LYS A 50 13.45 -3.95 -22.99
C LYS A 50 12.68 -2.69 -23.35
N GLY A 51 12.61 -1.75 -22.39
CA GLY A 51 11.88 -0.50 -22.55
C GLY A 51 10.39 -0.59 -22.19
N ASP A 52 9.85 -1.79 -22.04
CA ASP A 52 8.50 -2.00 -21.53
C ASP A 52 8.50 -2.07 -20.00
N PHE A 53 7.40 -1.63 -19.40
CA PHE A 53 7.23 -1.59 -17.96
C PHE A 53 5.92 -2.23 -17.54
N VAL A 54 5.97 -2.95 -16.42
CA VAL A 54 4.78 -3.45 -15.71
C VAL A 54 4.48 -2.51 -14.56
N PHE A 55 3.18 -2.22 -14.41
CA PHE A 55 2.67 -1.48 -13.26
C PHE A 55 1.96 -2.42 -12.30
N ILE A 56 2.34 -2.37 -11.03
CA ILE A 56 1.62 -3.06 -9.95
C ILE A 56 0.98 -2.01 -9.08
N ILE A 57 -0.31 -2.18 -8.82
CA ILE A 57 -1.11 -1.33 -7.94
C ILE A 57 -1.69 -2.21 -6.86
N ALA A 58 -1.41 -1.87 -5.61
CA ALA A 58 -1.94 -2.57 -4.45
C ALA A 58 -2.32 -1.56 -3.38
N GLY A 59 -3.10 -1.98 -2.40
CA GLY A 59 -3.44 -1.21 -1.22
C GLY A 59 -3.64 -2.14 -0.05
N ILE A 60 -3.49 -1.60 1.17
CA ILE A 60 -3.75 -2.39 2.38
C ILE A 60 -5.22 -2.78 2.44
N THR A 61 -6.13 -1.90 1.99
CA THR A 61 -7.51 -2.28 1.69
C THR A 61 -7.88 -1.91 0.25
N GLN A 62 -9.11 -2.26 -0.15
CA GLN A 62 -9.66 -1.85 -1.44
C GLN A 62 -9.59 -0.33 -1.66
N PHE A 63 -9.74 0.46 -0.60
CA PHE A 63 -9.69 1.92 -0.68
C PHE A 63 -8.31 2.42 -1.13
N GLY A 64 -7.24 1.90 -0.53
CA GLY A 64 -5.85 2.19 -0.89
C GLY A 64 -5.55 1.80 -2.34
N THR A 65 -6.04 0.65 -2.80
CA THR A 65 -5.87 0.18 -4.19
C THR A 65 -6.53 1.13 -5.18
N ILE A 66 -7.79 1.50 -4.93
CA ILE A 66 -8.55 2.39 -5.80
C ILE A 66 -7.88 3.77 -5.90
N GLU A 67 -7.46 4.33 -4.77
CA GLU A 67 -6.85 5.65 -4.73
C GLU A 67 -5.42 5.64 -5.31
N ALA A 68 -4.68 4.54 -5.19
CA ALA A 68 -3.40 4.36 -5.89
C ALA A 68 -3.58 4.34 -7.41
N ALA A 69 -4.58 3.62 -7.92
CA ALA A 69 -4.91 3.62 -9.34
C ALA A 69 -5.31 5.01 -9.85
N ARG A 70 -6.18 5.71 -9.10
CA ARG A 70 -6.60 7.10 -9.41
C ARG A 70 -5.41 8.05 -9.39
N TYR A 71 -4.50 7.91 -8.42
CA TYR A 71 -3.32 8.74 -8.30
C TYR A 71 -2.37 8.52 -9.47
N LEU A 72 -2.08 7.26 -9.83
CA LEU A 72 -1.26 6.92 -11.00
C LEU A 72 -1.85 7.55 -12.27
N LYS A 73 -3.15 7.36 -12.53
CA LYS A 73 -3.84 7.94 -13.70
C LYS A 73 -3.67 9.46 -13.76
N LYS A 74 -3.84 10.17 -12.64
CA LYS A 74 -3.77 11.64 -12.59
C LYS A 74 -2.35 12.20 -12.58
N LYS A 75 -1.37 11.46 -12.03
CA LYS A 75 -0.02 11.97 -11.73
C LYS A 75 1.10 11.20 -12.43
N TRP A 76 0.78 10.31 -13.38
CA TRP A 76 1.74 9.50 -14.13
C TRP A 76 2.93 10.31 -14.64
N LYS A 77 2.67 11.37 -15.43
CA LYS A 77 3.75 12.20 -16.00
C LYS A 77 4.69 12.77 -14.92
N LYS A 78 4.14 13.14 -13.75
CA LYS A 78 4.93 13.66 -12.62
C LYS A 78 5.75 12.56 -11.95
N LEU A 79 5.16 11.39 -11.73
CA LEU A 79 5.87 10.22 -11.16
C LEU A 79 6.99 9.75 -12.09
N ASN A 80 6.71 9.62 -13.38
CA ASN A 80 7.70 9.19 -14.37
C ASN A 80 8.85 10.18 -14.52
N LYS A 81 8.57 11.50 -14.48
CA LYS A 81 9.61 12.52 -14.44
C LYS A 81 10.43 12.47 -13.14
N LYS A 82 9.78 12.28 -12.00
CA LYS A 82 10.45 12.18 -10.69
C LYS A 82 11.38 10.97 -10.60
N ALA A 83 11.03 9.86 -11.26
CA ALA A 83 11.87 8.67 -11.37
C ALA A 83 12.93 8.75 -12.47
N ASP A 84 13.01 9.85 -13.23
CA ASP A 84 13.81 9.95 -14.45
C ASP A 84 13.61 8.76 -15.41
N ARG A 85 12.34 8.38 -15.62
CA ARG A 85 11.92 7.21 -16.42
C ARG A 85 12.37 5.84 -15.88
N ASN A 86 13.09 5.77 -14.77
CA ASN A 86 13.50 4.51 -14.14
C ASN A 86 12.33 3.79 -13.44
N PRO A 87 12.51 2.50 -13.09
CA PRO A 87 11.65 1.80 -12.14
C PRO A 87 11.49 2.54 -10.82
N PHE A 88 10.32 2.44 -10.19
CA PHE A 88 10.08 3.09 -8.90
C PHE A 88 9.08 2.36 -8.03
N ILE A 89 9.18 2.62 -6.72
CA ILE A 89 8.19 2.32 -5.69
C ILE A 89 7.66 3.65 -5.17
N CYS A 90 6.34 3.80 -5.15
CA CYS A 90 5.64 4.93 -4.58
C CYS A 90 4.58 4.44 -3.60
N VAL A 91 4.66 4.87 -2.34
CA VAL A 91 3.60 4.65 -1.37
C VAL A 91 2.86 5.96 -1.18
N ILE A 92 1.54 5.92 -1.37
CA ILE A 92 0.64 7.01 -1.06
C ILE A 92 -0.08 6.71 0.26
N LYS A 93 -0.34 7.78 1.02
CA LYS A 93 -1.29 7.79 2.13
C LYS A 93 -2.56 8.47 1.66
N VAL A 94 -3.68 7.89 2.05
CA VAL A 94 -5.02 8.35 1.73
C VAL A 94 -5.74 8.62 3.04
N GLU A 95 -6.23 9.84 3.22
CA GLU A 95 -7.09 10.19 4.37
C GLU A 95 -8.56 9.91 4.00
N LYS A 96 -9.23 9.11 4.84
CA LYS A 96 -10.68 8.84 4.79
C LYS A 96 -11.39 9.94 5.59
N ARG A 97 -11.68 11.09 4.97
CA ARG A 97 -12.57 12.11 5.55
C ARG A 97 -13.87 12.16 4.76
N GLU A 98 -14.96 12.49 5.43
CA GLU A 98 -16.33 12.52 4.87
C GLU A 98 -16.49 13.52 3.71
N ASP A 99 -15.68 14.57 3.67
CA ASP A 99 -15.82 15.72 2.78
C ASP A 99 -14.65 15.91 1.79
N MET A 100 -13.45 15.43 2.13
CA MET A 100 -12.25 15.60 1.31
C MET A 100 -11.28 14.42 1.37
N LYS A 101 -10.96 13.88 0.18
CA LYS A 101 -9.89 12.90 0.03
C LYS A 101 -8.54 13.59 -0.14
N ARG A 102 -7.66 13.47 0.86
CA ARG A 102 -6.27 13.91 0.75
C ARG A 102 -5.37 12.72 0.42
N VAL A 103 -4.70 12.79 -0.73
CA VAL A 103 -3.71 11.80 -1.16
C VAL A 103 -2.34 12.45 -1.19
N LYS A 104 -1.38 11.89 -0.44
CA LYS A 104 0.01 12.36 -0.42
C LYS A 104 1.00 11.21 -0.57
N ILE A 105 2.12 11.48 -1.23
CA ILE A 105 3.24 10.53 -1.28
C ILE A 105 3.91 10.52 0.10
N VAL A 106 4.01 9.34 0.71
CA VAL A 106 4.69 9.13 2.01
C VAL A 106 5.98 8.32 1.88
N HIS A 107 6.21 7.74 0.70
CA HIS A 107 7.46 7.10 0.31
C HIS A 107 7.60 7.14 -1.19
N PHE A 108 8.79 7.46 -1.66
CA PHE A 108 9.13 7.37 -3.06
C PHE A 108 10.59 7.00 -3.17
N THR A 109 10.86 6.01 -3.99
CA THR A 109 12.20 5.55 -4.31
C THR A 109 12.17 5.08 -5.75
N SER A 110 13.15 5.50 -6.53
CA SER A 110 13.43 4.93 -7.84
C SER A 110 14.78 4.26 -7.71
N ASN A 111 14.84 2.97 -8.03
CA ASN A 111 16.09 2.23 -8.12
C ASN A 111 17.02 2.95 -9.12
N ASP A 112 18.33 3.01 -8.94
CA ASP A 112 19.26 1.90 -8.69
C ASP A 112 18.92 0.96 -7.50
N PRO A 113 18.76 -0.37 -7.71
CA PRO A 113 18.42 -1.28 -6.63
C PRO A 113 19.58 -1.45 -5.64
N PRO A 114 19.31 -1.56 -4.33
CA PRO A 114 20.34 -1.95 -3.37
C PRO A 114 20.90 -3.33 -3.77
N PRO A 115 22.23 -3.56 -3.63
CA PRO A 115 22.90 -4.76 -4.14
C PRO A 115 22.26 -6.09 -3.71
N SER A 116 21.63 -6.12 -2.54
CA SER A 116 20.98 -7.31 -1.97
C SER A 116 19.77 -7.83 -2.76
N LEU A 117 19.07 -6.99 -3.52
CA LEU A 117 17.94 -7.40 -4.37
C LEU A 117 18.36 -7.84 -5.77
N ARG A 118 19.61 -7.56 -6.18
CA ARG A 118 20.13 -8.01 -7.50
C ARG A 118 20.24 -9.52 -7.59
N ASN A 119 20.44 -10.21 -6.45
CA ASN A 119 20.65 -11.66 -6.39
C ASN A 119 19.37 -12.47 -6.12
N ALA A 120 18.24 -11.82 -5.80
CA ALA A 120 17.00 -12.52 -5.47
C ALA A 120 16.13 -12.83 -6.70
N ILE A 121 16.49 -12.32 -7.89
CA ILE A 121 15.72 -12.47 -9.13
C ILE A 121 16.51 -13.23 -10.22
N THR A 122 17.45 -14.07 -9.78
CA THR A 122 18.28 -14.98 -10.58
C THR A 122 18.09 -16.46 -10.20
N ARG A 123 16.97 -16.81 -9.55
CA ARG A 123 16.56 -18.21 -9.38
C ARG A 123 15.23 -18.45 -10.07
#